data_AF-A0AAV5VX89-F1
#
_entry.id   AF-A0AAV5VX89-F1
#
_cell.length_a   1.000
_cell.length_b   1.000
_cell.length_c   1.000
_cell.angle_alpha   90.00
_cell.angle_beta   90.00
_cell.angle_gamma   90.00
#
_symmetry.space_group_name_H-M   'P 1'
#
loop_
_entity.id
_entity.type
_entity.pdbx_description
1 polymer ?
#
loop_
_entity_poly.entity_id
_entity_poly.type
_entity_poly.pdbx_seq_one_letter_code
_entity_poly.pdbx_strand_id
1 'polypeptide(L)'
;VVPAGSRAAAISLSRLVTGVVTIPSAQFVGFISDLLHGDSELAEDQFHAYRLGLLSSAAFLIASGTGYWALAWFYPTDFARARDSDS
;
A
#
# COMPACT_ATOMS: atom_id res chain seq x y z
N VAL A 1 12.09 2.90 16.66
CA VAL A 1 11.45 2.33 17.87
C VAL A 1 10.54 3.38 18.46
N VAL A 2 9.28 3.07 18.77
CA VAL A 2 8.35 4.08 19.33
C VAL A 2 8.39 4.00 20.86
N PRO A 3 8.70 5.10 21.58
CA PRO A 3 8.66 5.15 23.04
C PRO A 3 7.29 4.72 23.60
N ALA A 4 7.26 4.10 24.79
CA ALA A 4 6.03 3.55 25.36
C ALA A 4 4.88 4.58 25.46
N GLY A 5 5.19 5.84 25.78
CA GLY A 5 4.23 6.94 25.85
C GLY A 5 3.66 7.39 24.50
N SER A 6 4.32 7.07 23.39
CA SER A 6 3.93 7.49 22.04
C SER A 6 3.36 6.36 21.18
N ARG A 7 3.23 5.14 21.71
CA ARG A 7 2.69 3.97 20.98
C ARG A 7 1.28 4.22 20.47
N ALA A 8 0.43 4.85 21.28
CA ALA A 8 -0.94 5.19 20.87
C ALA A 8 -0.95 6.14 19.66
N ALA A 9 -0.11 7.17 19.67
CA ALA A 9 0.03 8.09 18.55
C ALA A 9 0.55 7.40 17.28
N ALA A 10 1.53 6.50 17.41
CA ALA A 10 2.05 5.74 16.28
C ALA A 10 1.02 4.78 15.68
N ILE A 11 0.21 4.11 16.51
CA ILE A 11 -0.87 3.24 16.05
C ILE A 11 -1.95 4.06 15.34
N SER A 12 -2.35 5.21 15.91
CA SER A 12 -3.31 6.11 15.28
C SER A 12 -2.81 6.63 13.93
N LEU A 13 -1.55 7.01 13.83
CA LEU A 13 -0.93 7.44 12.57
C LEU A 13 -0.89 6.31 11.54
N SER A 14 -0.50 5.10 11.96
CA SER A 14 -0.53 3.92 11.08
C SER A 14 -1.94 3.65 10.55
N ARG A 15 -2.97 3.71 11.41
CA ARG A 15 -4.37 3.54 10.99
C ARG A 15 -4.86 4.65 10.07
N LEU A 16 -4.45 5.90 10.31
CA LEU A 16 -4.77 7.02 9.42
C LEU A 16 -4.17 6.81 8.03
N VAL A 17 -2.89 6.44 7.95
CA VAL A 17 -2.22 6.14 6.68
C VAL A 17 -2.90 4.97 5.97
N THR A 18 -3.19 3.88 6.70
CA THR A 18 -3.91 2.74 6.13
C THR A 18 -5.28 3.16 5.60
N GLY A 19 -6.06 3.93 6.36
CA GLY A 19 -7.38 4.42 5.95
C GLY A 19 -7.33 5.32 4.71
N VAL A 20 -6.36 6.23 4.64
CA VAL A 20 -6.16 7.10 3.46
C VAL A 20 -5.80 6.28 2.21
N VAL A 21 -5.10 5.16 2.36
CA VAL A 21 -4.74 4.28 1.23
C VAL A 21 -5.87 3.34 0.83
N THR A 22 -6.63 2.78 1.78
CA THR A 22 -7.72 1.83 1.46
C THR A 22 -8.94 2.51 0.85
N ILE A 23 -9.32 3.72 1.29
CA ILE A 23 -10.52 4.40 0.79
C ILE A 23 -10.50 4.66 -0.74
N PRO A 24 -9.42 5.19 -1.34
CA PRO A 24 -9.35 5.41 -2.79
C PRO A 24 -8.96 4.15 -3.57
N SER A 25 -8.48 3.08 -2.93
CA SER A 25 -7.99 1.89 -3.65
C SER A 25 -9.07 1.22 -4.51
N ALA A 26 -10.29 1.11 -4.00
CA ALA A 26 -11.44 0.58 -4.75
C ALA A 26 -11.84 1.52 -5.91
N GLN A 27 -11.74 2.83 -5.68
CA GLN A 27 -12.01 3.84 -6.70
C GLN A 27 -10.93 3.84 -7.79
N PHE A 28 -9.67 3.53 -7.45
CA PHE A 28 -8.56 3.44 -8.39
C PHE A 28 -8.71 2.24 -9.33
N VAL A 29 -9.16 1.10 -8.81
CA VAL A 29 -9.47 -0.08 -9.63
C VAL A 29 -10.64 0.19 -10.56
N GLY A 30 -11.70 0.83 -10.06
CA GLY A 30 -12.82 1.28 -10.90
C GLY A 30 -12.38 2.25 -11.99
N PHE A 31 -11.60 3.27 -11.64
CA PHE A 31 -11.09 4.27 -12.58
C PHE A 31 -10.16 3.67 -13.65
N ILE A 32 -9.24 2.76 -13.27
CA ILE A 32 -8.38 2.07 -14.24
C ILE A 32 -9.22 1.15 -15.13
N SER A 33 -10.21 0.46 -14.57
CA SER A 33 -11.12 -0.38 -15.34
C SER A 33 -11.89 0.46 -16.35
N ASP A 34 -12.47 1.59 -15.96
CA ASP A 34 -13.22 2.51 -16.83
C ASP A 34 -12.33 3.14 -17.90
N LEU A 35 -11.09 3.51 -17.55
CA LEU A 35 -10.10 4.06 -18.48
C LEU A 35 -9.69 3.03 -19.56
N LEU A 36 -9.60 1.74 -19.17
CA LEU A 36 -9.22 0.65 -20.07
C LEU A 36 -10.39 0.10 -20.90
N HIS A 37 -11.62 0.22 -20.39
CA HIS A 37 -12.83 -0.25 -21.08
C HIS A 37 -13.17 0.60 -22.32
N GLY A 38 -13.01 1.93 -22.24
CA GLY A 38 -13.50 2.83 -23.29
C GLY A 38 -15.01 2.65 -23.55
N ASP A 39 -15.45 2.86 -24.80
CA ASP A 39 -16.86 2.76 -25.27
C ASP A 39 -17.25 1.35 -25.81
N SER A 40 -16.43 0.31 -25.59
CA SER A 40 -16.67 -1.02 -26.18
C SER A 40 -17.62 -1.87 -25.33
N GLU A 41 -18.78 -2.25 -25.87
CA GLU A 41 -19.77 -3.12 -25.20
C GLU A 41 -19.51 -4.63 -25.39
N LEU A 42 -18.36 -5.02 -25.96
CA LEU A 42 -18.02 -6.42 -26.21
C LEU A 42 -17.63 -7.14 -24.91
N ALA A 43 -18.26 -8.29 -24.64
CA ALA A 43 -18.04 -9.08 -23.42
C ALA A 43 -16.56 -9.52 -23.22
N GLU A 44 -15.79 -9.65 -24.29
CA GLU A 44 -14.36 -9.98 -24.25
C GLU A 44 -13.52 -8.85 -23.64
N ASP A 45 -13.89 -7.59 -23.88
CA ASP A 45 -13.19 -6.41 -23.34
C ASP A 45 -13.43 -6.27 -21.82
N GLN A 46 -14.59 -6.70 -21.33
CA GLN A 46 -14.89 -6.70 -19.89
C GLN A 46 -13.96 -7.64 -19.11
N PHE A 47 -13.71 -8.82 -19.67
CA PHE A 47 -12.84 -9.82 -19.05
C PHE A 47 -11.37 -9.37 -19.10
N HIS A 48 -10.99 -8.68 -20.18
CA HIS A 48 -9.64 -8.14 -20.34
C HIS A 48 -9.38 -6.98 -19.36
N ALA A 49 -10.31 -6.04 -19.22
CA ALA A 49 -10.23 -4.94 -18.27
C ALA A 49 -10.15 -5.44 -16.82
N TYR A 50 -10.98 -6.42 -16.46
CA TYR A 50 -10.93 -7.04 -15.12
C TYR A 50 -9.58 -7.73 -14.85
N ARG A 51 -9.04 -8.46 -15.82
CA ARG A 51 -7.72 -9.10 -15.70
C ARG A 51 -6.60 -8.06 -15.51
N LEU A 52 -6.66 -6.93 -16.23
CA LEU A 52 -5.72 -5.83 -16.07
C LEU A 52 -5.84 -5.14 -14.71
N GLY A 53 -7.06 -4.96 -14.19
CA GLY A 53 -7.30 -4.47 -12.83
C GLY A 53 -6.73 -5.41 -11.76
N LEU A 54 -6.88 -6.73 -11.94
CA LEU A 54 -6.25 -7.72 -11.06
C LEU A 54 -4.72 -7.65 -11.14
N LEU A 55 -4.14 -7.54 -12.34
CA LEU A 55 -2.69 -7.41 -12.51
C LEU A 55 -2.13 -6.12 -11.90
N SER A 56 -2.86 -5.01 -12.00
CA SER A 56 -2.44 -3.74 -11.38
C SER A 56 -2.44 -3.85 -9.86
N SER A 57 -3.47 -4.47 -9.26
CA SER A 57 -3.50 -4.73 -7.81
C SER A 57 -2.36 -5.66 -7.36
N ALA A 58 -2.03 -6.67 -8.17
CA ALA A 58 -0.88 -7.54 -7.91
C ALA A 58 0.45 -6.78 -7.94
N ALA A 59 0.63 -5.84 -8.88
CA ALA A 59 1.83 -4.99 -8.93
C ALA A 59 1.97 -4.11 -7.67
N PHE A 60 0.86 -3.54 -7.17
CA PHE A 60 0.84 -2.79 -5.91
C PHE A 60 1.22 -3.67 -4.70
N LEU A 61 0.74 -4.91 -4.65
CA LEU A 61 1.11 -5.85 -3.59
C LEU A 61 2.61 -6.19 -3.61
N ILE A 62 3.18 -6.41 -4.80
CA ILE A 62 4.61 -6.65 -4.97
C ILE A 62 5.41 -5.44 -4.49
N ALA A 63 5.05 -4.23 -4.92
CA ALA A 63 5.71 -2.99 -4.48
C ALA A 63 5.63 -2.82 -2.95
N SER A 64 4.47 -3.04 -2.35
CA SER A 64 4.28 -3.02 -0.89
C SER A 64 5.18 -4.05 -0.20
N GLY A 65 5.21 -5.29 -0.71
CA GLY A 65 6.07 -6.36 -0.20
C GLY A 65 7.55 -5.99 -0.22
N THR A 66 8.03 -5.35 -1.30
CA THR A 66 9.43 -4.88 -1.35
C THR A 66 9.72 -3.78 -0.33
N GLY A 67 8.76 -2.90 -0.04
CA GLY A 67 8.88 -1.89 1.00
C GLY A 67 8.99 -2.52 2.40
N TYR A 68 8.15 -3.49 2.72
CA TYR A 68 8.23 -4.24 3.98
C TYR A 68 9.54 -5.01 4.11
N TRP A 69 10.02 -5.59 3.02
CA TRP A 69 11.30 -6.29 3.01
C TRP A 69 12.48 -5.35 3.28
N ALA A 70 12.51 -4.18 2.63
CA ALA A 70 13.52 -3.16 2.89
C ALA A 70 13.47 -2.70 4.37
N LEU A 71 12.28 -2.45 4.90
CA LEU A 71 12.08 -2.11 6.31
C LEU A 71 12.65 -3.19 7.24
N ALA A 72 12.40 -4.47 6.96
CA ALA A 72 12.93 -5.56 7.77
C ALA A 72 14.48 -5.59 7.77
N TRP A 73 15.10 -5.25 6.64
CA TRP A 73 16.56 -5.18 6.54
C TRP A 73 17.15 -3.99 7.32
N PHE A 74 16.55 -2.80 7.19
CA PHE A 74 17.05 -1.58 7.84
C PHE A 74 16.67 -1.46 9.32
N TYR A 75 15.64 -2.18 9.76
CA TYR A 75 15.16 -2.19 11.14
C TYR A 75 16.26 -2.33 12.22
N PRO A 76 17.20 -3.30 12.14
CA PRO A 76 18.25 -3.42 13.15
C PRO A 76 19.18 -2.20 13.21
N THR A 77 19.48 -1.57 12.07
CA THR A 77 20.31 -0.36 12.02
C THR A 77 19.59 0.84 12.63
N ASP A 78 18.32 1.02 12.31
CA ASP A 78 17.49 2.10 12.88
C ASP A 78 17.26 1.90 14.39
N PHE A 79 17.14 0.65 14.83
CA PHE A 79 17.03 0.32 16.26
C PHE A 79 18.28 0.72 17.04
N ALA A 80 19.47 0.37 16.52
CA ALA A 80 20.74 0.72 17.16
C ALA A 80 20.91 2.24 17.26
N ARG A 81 20.63 2.95 16.16
CA ARG A 81 20.77 4.41 16.08
C ARG A 81 19.82 5.16 17.01
N ALA A 82 18.60 4.66 17.20
CA ALA A 82 17.62 5.23 18.12
C ALA A 82 17.98 5.01 19.60
N ARG A 83 18.71 3.94 19.91
CA ARG A 83 19.17 3.66 21.29
C ARG A 83 20.30 4.60 21.70
N ASP A 84 21.22 4.89 20.79
CA ASP A 84 22.37 5.76 21.05
C ASP A 84 21.97 7.24 21.18
N SER A 85 20.82 7.65 20.63
CA SER A 85 20.28 9.01 20.82
C SER A 85 19.55 9.23 22.15
N ASP A 86 19.21 8.16 22.87
CA ASP A 86 18.51 8.19 24.17
C ASP A 86 19.48 8.06 25.37
N SER A 87 20.78 7.84 25.13
CA SER A 87 21.86 7.77 26.13
C SER A 87 22.66 9.06 26.21
#